data_AF-A0A3D5E8K1-F1
#
_entry.id   AF-A0A3D5E8K1-F1
#
_cell.length_a   1.000
_cell.length_b   1.000
_cell.length_c   1.000
_cell.angle_alpha   90.00
_cell.angle_beta   90.00
_cell.angle_gamma   90.00
#
_symmetry.space_group_name_H-M   'P 1'
#
loop_
_entity.id
_entity.type
_entity.pdbx_description
1 polymer ?
#
loop_
_entity_poly.entity_id
_entity_poly.type
_entity_poly.pdbx_seq_one_letter_code
_entity_poly.pdbx_strand_id
1 'polypeptide(L)'
;MPPAPWVLTLDRKTEHIAFFSDDLEQLALATSALGLGLTLEEETGRVSASRQDLKRLAQELKQRRSPLVDPLERYLSPIEQWKAGSRELKLDSPLVMGIVNLTEDSFSGDGVGTDVTAALSHAERLRSEGADIIDVGAETARASRPQLEAHLEATIASPVVAALAREGHLVSIDTYKREVAEAAVQAGATIVNDISGLTLGTEAAKAAAEGGAGYVLNYSYSVPKHRPDPAPNYADVVMTTISWMA
;
A
#
# COMPACT_ATOMS: atom_id res chain seq x y z
N MET A 1 0.27 4.56 -31.21
CA MET A 1 0.72 4.12 -29.88
C MET A 1 -0.37 4.54 -28.92
N PRO A 2 -1.01 3.62 -28.17
CA PRO A 2 -1.97 4.03 -27.15
C PRO A 2 -1.26 4.97 -26.15
N PRO A 3 -1.95 6.00 -25.62
CA PRO A 3 -1.36 6.88 -24.61
C PRO A 3 -0.89 6.04 -23.42
N ALA A 4 0.25 6.41 -22.84
CA ALA A 4 0.75 5.75 -21.64
C ALA A 4 -0.30 5.87 -20.51
N PRO A 5 -0.47 4.85 -19.63
CA PRO A 5 -1.56 4.84 -18.64
C PRO A 5 -1.64 6.09 -17.74
N TRP A 6 -0.52 6.74 -17.46
CA TRP A 6 -0.44 7.99 -16.69
C TRP A 6 -0.96 9.23 -17.46
N VAL A 7 -1.13 9.16 -18.78
CA VAL A 7 -1.76 10.21 -19.57
C VAL A 7 -3.29 10.18 -19.38
N LEU A 8 -3.87 9.00 -19.08
CA LEU A 8 -5.30 8.87 -18.79
C LEU A 8 -5.66 9.44 -17.40
N THR A 9 -4.76 9.38 -16.42
CA THR A 9 -5.00 9.98 -15.09
C THR A 9 -4.96 11.51 -15.10
N LEU A 10 -4.45 12.12 -16.18
CA LEU A 10 -4.40 13.57 -16.38
C LEU A 10 -5.53 14.10 -17.30
N ASP A 11 -6.31 13.23 -17.93
CA ASP A 11 -7.45 13.64 -18.75
C ASP A 11 -8.58 14.17 -17.85
N ARG A 12 -9.00 15.42 -18.10
CA ARG A 12 -10.11 16.07 -17.40
C ARG A 12 -11.46 15.35 -17.62
N LYS A 13 -11.54 14.47 -18.62
CA LYS A 13 -12.71 13.64 -18.93
C LYS A 13 -12.67 12.25 -18.31
N THR A 14 -11.60 11.89 -17.62
CA THR A 14 -11.54 10.60 -16.92
C THR A 14 -12.60 10.56 -15.84
N GLU A 15 -13.49 9.57 -15.95
CA GLU A 15 -14.46 9.31 -14.89
C GLU A 15 -13.73 8.83 -13.64
N HIS A 16 -14.05 9.49 -12.53
CA HIS A 16 -13.61 9.11 -11.21
C HIS A 16 -14.74 8.35 -10.53
N ILE A 17 -14.39 7.27 -9.84
CA ILE A 17 -15.33 6.50 -9.02
C ILE A 17 -15.04 6.84 -7.56
N ALA A 18 -16.04 7.42 -6.89
CA ALA A 18 -16.01 7.73 -5.46
C ALA A 18 -16.99 6.82 -4.72
N PHE A 19 -16.54 6.28 -3.59
CA PHE A 19 -17.30 5.38 -2.73
C PHE A 19 -17.53 6.05 -1.37
N PHE A 20 -18.71 5.82 -0.79
CA PHE A 20 -19.16 6.47 0.43
C PHE A 20 -19.85 5.42 1.31
N SER A 21 -19.50 5.34 2.59
CA SER A 21 -20.05 4.36 3.55
C SER A 21 -20.86 5.00 4.68
N ASP A 22 -21.07 6.31 4.63
CA ASP A 22 -21.77 7.08 5.67
C ASP A 22 -22.68 8.13 5.01
N ASP A 23 -23.65 8.66 5.76
CA ASP A 23 -24.56 9.75 5.37
C ASP A 23 -25.18 9.62 3.96
N LEU A 24 -25.56 8.38 3.59
CA LEU A 24 -26.06 8.03 2.25
C LEU A 24 -27.34 8.78 1.86
N GLU A 25 -28.14 9.19 2.85
CA GLU A 25 -29.34 10.01 2.61
C GLU A 25 -28.97 11.38 2.05
N GLN A 26 -28.01 12.09 2.67
CA GLN A 26 -27.54 13.38 2.16
C GLN A 26 -26.80 13.21 0.84
N LEU A 27 -26.05 12.12 0.67
CA LEU A 27 -25.42 11.79 -0.61
C LEU A 27 -26.47 11.67 -1.73
N ALA A 28 -27.56 10.94 -1.50
CA ALA A 28 -28.64 10.78 -2.48
C ALA A 28 -29.33 12.10 -2.83
N LEU A 29 -29.55 12.96 -1.85
CA LEU A 29 -30.12 14.29 -2.09
C LEU A 29 -29.15 15.21 -2.86
N ALA A 30 -27.86 15.14 -2.56
CA ALA A 30 -26.83 15.95 -3.21
C ALA A 30 -26.58 15.51 -4.67
N THR A 31 -26.50 14.20 -4.93
CA THR A 31 -26.34 13.68 -6.30
C THR A 31 -27.58 13.98 -7.15
N SER A 32 -28.78 13.83 -6.59
CA SER A 32 -30.03 14.18 -7.27
C SER A 32 -30.09 15.67 -7.65
N ALA A 33 -29.70 16.57 -6.73
CA ALA A 33 -29.65 18.02 -6.99
C ALA A 33 -28.70 18.40 -8.14
N LEU A 34 -27.66 17.59 -8.39
CA LEU A 34 -26.67 17.80 -9.44
C LEU A 34 -26.92 17.00 -10.71
N GLY A 35 -27.93 16.11 -10.71
CA GLY A 35 -28.19 15.18 -11.81
C GLY A 35 -27.12 14.09 -11.97
N LEU A 36 -26.43 13.73 -10.89
CA LEU A 36 -25.41 12.68 -10.87
C LEU A 36 -26.02 11.30 -10.59
N GLY A 37 -25.48 10.27 -11.23
CA GLY A 37 -25.84 8.89 -10.93
C GLY A 37 -25.29 8.44 -9.57
N LEU A 38 -26.13 7.76 -8.79
CA LEU A 38 -25.76 7.10 -7.55
C LEU A 38 -26.20 5.63 -7.62
N THR A 39 -25.26 4.71 -7.43
CA THR A 39 -25.56 3.30 -7.18
C THR A 39 -25.47 3.07 -5.68
N LEU A 40 -26.46 2.41 -5.09
CA LEU A 40 -26.46 1.98 -3.69
C LEU A 40 -26.35 0.47 -3.64
N GLU A 41 -25.36 -0.05 -2.92
CA GLU A 41 -25.15 -1.48 -2.68
C GLU A 41 -24.89 -1.66 -1.18
N GLU A 42 -25.83 -2.35 -0.51
CA GLU A 42 -25.83 -2.55 0.95
C GLU A 42 -25.67 -1.22 1.72
N GLU A 43 -24.53 -1.00 2.37
CA GLU A 43 -24.20 0.19 3.14
C GLU A 43 -23.22 1.14 2.40
N THR A 44 -23.05 0.96 1.09
CA THR A 44 -22.12 1.76 0.28
C THR A 44 -22.81 2.45 -0.88
N GLY A 45 -22.54 3.75 -1.04
CA GLY A 45 -22.91 4.54 -2.20
C GLY A 45 -21.73 4.71 -3.16
N ARG A 46 -21.98 4.60 -4.47
CA ARG A 46 -21.00 4.78 -5.54
C ARG A 46 -21.44 5.87 -6.52
N VAL A 47 -20.56 6.83 -6.76
CA VAL A 47 -20.74 7.91 -7.75
C VAL A 47 -19.62 7.83 -8.78
N SER A 48 -19.98 7.65 -10.06
CA SER A 48 -19.06 7.83 -11.19
C SER A 48 -19.29 9.20 -11.80
N ALA A 49 -18.28 10.08 -11.77
CA ALA A 49 -18.42 11.45 -12.27
C ALA A 49 -17.06 12.05 -12.66
N SER A 50 -17.08 13.15 -13.42
CA SER A 50 -15.87 13.92 -13.67
C SER A 50 -15.32 14.53 -12.37
N ARG A 51 -14.02 14.82 -12.32
CA ARG A 51 -13.43 15.53 -11.17
C ARG A 51 -14.10 16.87 -10.88
N GLN A 52 -14.58 17.55 -11.92
CA GLN A 52 -15.30 18.82 -11.77
C GLN A 52 -16.66 18.62 -11.12
N ASP A 53 -17.38 17.56 -11.48
CA ASP A 53 -18.68 17.24 -10.88
C ASP A 53 -18.54 16.72 -9.45
N LEU A 54 -17.49 15.95 -9.13
CA LEU A 54 -17.18 15.60 -7.75
C LEU A 54 -16.85 16.82 -6.89
N LYS A 55 -16.20 17.85 -7.44
CA LYS A 55 -16.00 19.14 -6.75
C LYS A 55 -17.34 19.86 -6.49
N ARG A 56 -18.28 19.81 -7.43
CA ARG A 56 -19.64 20.33 -7.23
C ARG A 56 -20.40 19.53 -6.18
N LEU A 57 -20.25 18.21 -6.17
CA LEU A 57 -20.81 17.33 -5.14
C LEU A 57 -20.28 17.69 -3.75
N ALA A 58 -18.98 17.91 -3.59
CA ALA A 58 -18.39 18.36 -2.33
C ALA A 58 -19.00 19.70 -1.85
N GLN A 59 -19.22 20.65 -2.76
CA GLN A 59 -19.88 21.93 -2.45
C GLN A 59 -21.33 21.74 -2.00
N GLU A 60 -22.09 20.85 -2.63
CA GLU A 60 -23.47 20.56 -2.23
C GLU A 60 -23.54 19.84 -0.88
N LEU A 61 -22.68 18.86 -0.65
CA LEU A 61 -22.55 18.17 0.64
C LEU A 61 -22.18 19.15 1.76
N LYS A 62 -21.34 20.16 1.45
CA LYS A 62 -20.97 21.22 2.39
C LYS A 62 -22.14 22.13 2.76
N GLN A 63 -22.97 22.51 1.79
CA GLN A 63 -24.20 23.26 2.07
C GLN A 63 -25.16 22.47 2.96
N ARG A 64 -25.16 21.14 2.82
CA ARG A 64 -25.96 20.20 3.61
C ARG A 64 -25.35 19.82 4.96
N ARG A 65 -24.14 20.29 5.26
CA ARG A 65 -23.38 19.97 6.49
C ARG A 65 -23.13 18.46 6.64
N SER A 66 -22.98 17.75 5.54
CA SER A 66 -22.64 16.32 5.53
C SER A 66 -21.19 16.11 5.99
N PRO A 67 -20.89 15.07 6.80
CA PRO A 67 -19.52 14.69 7.14
C PRO A 67 -18.73 14.15 5.93
N LEU A 68 -19.40 13.85 4.81
CA LEU A 68 -18.77 13.33 3.60
C LEU A 68 -17.90 14.35 2.84
N VAL A 69 -17.95 15.63 3.22
CA VAL A 69 -17.17 16.70 2.57
C VAL A 69 -15.68 16.44 2.73
N ASP A 70 -15.22 16.19 3.96
CA ASP A 70 -13.80 16.01 4.26
C ASP A 70 -13.17 14.81 3.52
N PRO A 71 -13.77 13.60 3.54
CA PRO A 71 -13.21 12.47 2.78
C PRO A 71 -13.27 12.71 1.26
N LEU A 72 -14.30 13.37 0.73
CA LEU A 72 -14.39 13.68 -0.70
C LEU A 72 -13.36 14.74 -1.12
N GLU A 73 -13.18 15.81 -0.33
CA GLU A 73 -12.15 16.82 -0.58
C GLU A 73 -10.74 16.21 -0.50
N ARG A 74 -10.51 15.27 0.42
CA ARG A 74 -9.27 14.49 0.49
C ARG A 74 -9.07 13.61 -0.73
N TYR A 75 -10.09 12.88 -1.18
CA TYR A 75 -10.03 12.10 -2.43
C TYR A 75 -9.69 12.99 -3.64
N LEU A 76 -10.25 14.19 -3.68
CA LEU A 76 -10.02 15.17 -4.75
C LEU A 76 -8.68 15.91 -4.63
N SER A 77 -7.95 15.72 -3.54
CA SER A 77 -6.66 16.37 -3.24
C SER A 77 -5.59 15.29 -3.08
N PRO A 78 -4.94 14.85 -4.17
CA PRO A 78 -4.02 13.73 -4.11
C PRO A 78 -2.86 14.04 -3.15
N ILE A 79 -2.39 13.01 -2.46
CA ILE A 79 -1.16 13.09 -1.68
C ILE A 79 0.00 13.24 -2.67
N GLU A 80 0.65 14.40 -2.68
CA GLU A 80 1.76 14.67 -3.60
C GLU A 80 3.09 14.13 -3.07
N GLN A 81 3.19 13.94 -1.75
CA GLN A 81 4.41 13.53 -1.07
C GLN A 81 4.09 12.57 0.07
N TRP A 82 4.86 11.49 0.19
CA TRP A 82 4.78 10.54 1.29
C TRP A 82 6.04 10.61 2.14
N LYS A 83 5.88 10.93 3.42
CA LYS A 83 6.96 10.89 4.39
C LYS A 83 7.13 9.47 4.94
N ALA A 84 8.33 8.92 4.79
CA ALA A 84 8.70 7.60 5.27
C ALA A 84 10.06 7.71 6.01
N GLY A 85 10.04 7.69 7.34
CA GLY A 85 11.23 7.94 8.15
C GLY A 85 11.82 9.34 7.93
N SER A 86 13.11 9.39 7.60
CA SER A 86 13.84 10.61 7.25
C SER A 86 13.72 11.01 5.78
N ARG A 87 12.93 10.27 4.99
CA ARG A 87 12.80 10.43 3.54
C ARG A 87 11.42 10.98 3.18
N GLU A 88 11.38 11.77 2.11
CA GLU A 88 10.17 12.33 1.54
C GLU A 88 10.11 11.91 0.07
N LEU A 89 9.09 11.12 -0.26
CA LEU A 89 8.88 10.50 -1.55
C LEU A 89 7.88 11.32 -2.34
N LYS A 90 8.28 11.87 -3.49
CA LYS A 90 7.34 12.53 -4.40
C LYS A 90 6.52 11.49 -5.15
N LEU A 91 5.21 11.71 -5.20
CA LEU A 91 4.24 10.82 -5.87
C LEU A 91 3.70 11.44 -7.16
N ASP A 92 4.47 12.35 -7.77
CA ASP A 92 4.16 12.97 -9.07
C ASP A 92 4.48 12.04 -10.26
N SER A 93 5.26 10.98 -10.02
CA SER A 93 5.46 9.85 -10.92
C SER A 93 5.43 8.51 -10.18
N PRO A 94 5.16 7.39 -10.86
CA PRO A 94 5.27 6.07 -10.24
C PRO A 94 6.68 5.83 -9.71
N LEU A 95 6.77 5.35 -8.47
CA LEU A 95 8.01 4.87 -7.86
C LEU A 95 8.13 3.36 -8.05
N VAL A 96 9.34 2.89 -8.28
CA VAL A 96 9.63 1.46 -8.48
C VAL A 96 10.22 0.88 -7.21
N MET A 97 9.58 -0.16 -6.68
CA MET A 97 10.07 -0.94 -5.54
C MET A 97 10.71 -2.24 -6.04
N GLY A 98 12.04 -2.32 -5.94
CA GLY A 98 12.83 -3.51 -6.30
C GLY A 98 12.89 -4.51 -5.15
N ILE A 99 12.72 -5.80 -5.44
CA ILE A 99 12.59 -6.84 -4.41
C ILE A 99 13.94 -7.54 -4.18
N VAL A 100 14.32 -7.65 -2.91
CA VAL A 100 15.50 -8.40 -2.42
C VAL A 100 15.03 -9.47 -1.44
N ASN A 101 14.90 -10.71 -1.94
CA ASN A 101 14.53 -11.85 -1.12
C ASN A 101 15.78 -12.51 -0.51
N LEU A 102 15.85 -12.59 0.82
CA LEU A 102 16.96 -13.21 1.56
C LEU A 102 16.79 -14.72 1.78
N THR A 103 15.93 -15.34 0.99
CA THR A 103 15.69 -16.78 1.00
C THR A 103 16.48 -17.44 -0.13
N GLU A 104 17.04 -18.62 0.11
CA GLU A 104 17.78 -19.39 -0.91
C GLU A 104 16.85 -19.84 -2.07
N ASP A 105 15.55 -19.94 -1.81
CA ASP A 105 14.52 -20.38 -2.75
C ASP A 105 13.47 -19.25 -2.96
N SER A 106 13.89 -18.12 -3.53
CA SER A 106 12.96 -17.04 -3.87
C SER A 106 11.98 -17.47 -4.97
N PHE A 107 10.81 -16.84 -5.05
CA PHE A 107 9.77 -17.23 -6.01
C PHE A 107 10.20 -17.05 -7.48
N SER A 108 11.08 -16.09 -7.73
CA SER A 108 11.66 -15.70 -9.01
C SER A 108 13.02 -16.37 -9.30
N GLY A 109 13.63 -17.06 -8.34
CA GLY A 109 14.97 -17.65 -8.48
C GLY A 109 16.14 -16.65 -8.38
N ASP A 110 15.86 -15.43 -7.91
CA ASP A 110 16.81 -14.34 -7.66
C ASP A 110 17.26 -14.21 -6.19
N GLY A 111 16.92 -15.22 -5.38
CA GLY A 111 17.21 -15.24 -3.95
C GLY A 111 18.71 -15.11 -3.69
N VAL A 112 19.10 -14.09 -2.93
CA VAL A 112 20.52 -13.84 -2.59
C VAL A 112 20.97 -14.61 -1.35
N GLY A 113 20.06 -15.36 -0.72
CA GLY A 113 20.28 -16.02 0.56
C GLY A 113 20.55 -15.01 1.68
N THR A 114 21.31 -15.44 2.69
CA THR A 114 21.70 -14.58 3.83
C THR A 114 22.99 -13.79 3.60
N ASP A 115 23.54 -13.83 2.38
CA ASP A 115 24.78 -13.12 2.04
C ASP A 115 24.51 -11.63 1.81
N VAL A 116 24.97 -10.81 2.76
CA VAL A 116 24.89 -9.35 2.70
C VAL A 116 25.53 -8.78 1.43
N THR A 117 26.64 -9.36 0.96
CA THR A 117 27.35 -8.89 -0.24
C THR A 117 26.51 -9.14 -1.49
N ALA A 118 25.88 -10.32 -1.57
CA ALA A 118 25.00 -10.66 -2.68
C ALA A 118 23.75 -9.75 -2.68
N ALA A 119 23.16 -9.51 -1.51
CA ALA A 119 22.02 -8.59 -1.35
C ALA A 119 22.35 -7.17 -1.78
N LEU A 120 23.51 -6.64 -1.37
CA LEU A 120 24.00 -5.32 -1.82
C LEU A 120 24.20 -5.29 -3.33
N SER A 121 24.88 -6.28 -3.91
CA SER A 121 25.12 -6.32 -5.35
C SER A 121 23.82 -6.38 -6.17
N HIS A 122 22.81 -7.10 -5.68
CA HIS A 122 21.50 -7.17 -6.33
C HIS A 122 20.73 -5.86 -6.20
N ALA A 123 20.72 -5.25 -5.02
CA ALA A 123 20.10 -3.94 -4.80
C ALA A 123 20.76 -2.82 -5.64
N GLU A 124 22.08 -2.84 -5.79
CA GLU A 124 22.80 -1.91 -6.67
C GLU A 124 22.40 -2.08 -8.13
N ARG A 125 22.23 -3.33 -8.58
CA ARG A 125 21.72 -3.60 -9.92
C ARG A 125 20.30 -3.07 -10.09
N LEU A 126 19.40 -3.36 -9.16
CA LEU A 126 18.03 -2.83 -9.17
C LEU A 126 18.00 -1.30 -9.21
N ARG A 127 18.84 -0.64 -8.41
CA ARG A 127 18.97 0.83 -8.43
C ARG A 127 19.45 1.34 -9.79
N SER A 128 20.41 0.65 -10.42
CA SER A 128 20.88 0.99 -11.78
C SER A 128 19.82 0.78 -12.86
N GLU A 129 18.86 -0.12 -12.62
CA GLU A 129 17.70 -0.39 -13.47
C GLU A 129 16.50 0.54 -13.17
N GLY A 130 16.60 1.41 -12.16
CA GLY A 130 15.60 2.43 -11.84
C GLY A 130 14.72 2.15 -10.62
N ALA A 131 15.11 1.23 -9.73
CA ALA A 131 14.43 1.07 -8.45
C ALA A 131 14.68 2.28 -7.53
N ASP A 132 13.59 2.85 -7.00
CA ASP A 132 13.59 3.95 -6.02
C ASP A 132 13.60 3.43 -4.58
N ILE A 133 12.96 2.28 -4.35
CA ILE A 133 12.84 1.61 -3.05
C ILE A 133 13.38 0.19 -3.18
N ILE A 134 14.06 -0.31 -2.15
CA ILE A 134 14.45 -1.71 -2.02
C ILE A 134 13.58 -2.37 -0.93
N ASP A 135 12.79 -3.37 -1.29
CA ASP A 135 11.97 -4.15 -0.37
C ASP A 135 12.67 -5.45 0.01
N VAL A 136 12.98 -5.60 1.29
CA VAL A 136 13.75 -6.72 1.83
C VAL A 136 12.81 -7.69 2.51
N GLY A 137 12.75 -8.93 2.01
CA GLY A 137 11.96 -10.01 2.59
C GLY A 137 12.85 -11.17 3.02
N ALA A 138 12.87 -11.49 4.32
CA ALA A 138 13.64 -12.62 4.87
C ALA A 138 12.80 -13.90 5.03
N GLU A 139 11.48 -13.79 4.97
CA GLU A 139 10.56 -14.92 4.95
C GLU A 139 9.84 -15.00 3.60
N THR A 140 9.72 -16.21 3.05
CA THR A 140 8.91 -16.44 1.85
C THR A 140 7.42 -16.45 2.17
N ALA A 141 6.59 -15.73 1.42
CA ALA A 141 5.13 -15.81 1.54
C ALA A 141 4.53 -17.18 1.11
N ARG A 142 5.35 -18.11 0.60
CA ARG A 142 4.90 -19.45 0.15
C ARG A 142 4.33 -20.27 1.31
N ALA A 143 3.06 -20.66 1.17
CA ALA A 143 2.31 -21.48 2.13
C ALA A 143 2.95 -22.85 2.44
N SER A 144 3.71 -23.42 1.48
CA SER A 144 4.38 -24.72 1.66
C SER A 144 5.61 -24.67 2.56
N ARG A 145 6.07 -23.47 2.96
CA ARG A 145 7.26 -23.30 3.80
C ARG A 145 6.84 -22.85 5.20
N PRO A 146 7.45 -23.42 6.26
CA PRO A 146 7.15 -23.00 7.62
C PRO A 146 7.43 -21.52 7.81
N GLN A 147 6.70 -20.92 8.74
CA GLN A 147 6.98 -19.58 9.23
C GLN A 147 8.30 -19.59 10.01
N LEU A 148 9.11 -18.57 9.81
CA LEU A 148 10.31 -18.32 10.61
C LEU A 148 9.90 -17.72 11.95
N GLU A 149 10.58 -18.13 13.01
CA GLU A 149 10.52 -17.42 14.28
C GLU A 149 11.02 -15.99 14.10
N ALA A 150 10.34 -15.02 14.71
CA ALA A 150 10.58 -13.60 14.48
C ALA A 150 12.04 -13.18 14.77
N HIS A 151 12.64 -13.68 15.84
CA HIS A 151 14.05 -13.44 16.16
C HIS A 151 15.03 -13.94 15.08
N LEU A 152 14.73 -15.05 14.40
CA LEU A 152 15.58 -15.58 13.32
C LEU A 152 15.45 -14.72 12.07
N GLU A 153 14.23 -14.36 11.71
CA GLU A 153 13.96 -13.46 10.58
C GLU A 153 14.66 -12.11 10.79
N ALA A 154 14.55 -11.52 11.99
CA ALA A 154 15.23 -10.29 12.35
C ALA A 154 16.77 -10.40 12.26
N THR A 155 17.33 -11.53 12.69
CA THR A 155 18.79 -11.80 12.61
C THR A 155 19.29 -11.86 11.17
N ILE A 156 18.45 -12.34 10.24
CA ILE A 156 18.75 -12.39 8.80
C ILE A 156 18.59 -11.01 8.15
N ALA A 157 17.47 -10.33 8.42
CA ALA A 157 17.13 -9.08 7.74
C ALA A 157 17.99 -7.88 8.19
N SER A 158 18.22 -7.73 9.49
CA SER A 158 18.82 -6.51 10.06
C SER A 158 20.22 -6.18 9.50
N PRO A 159 21.15 -7.15 9.32
CA PRO A 159 22.45 -6.86 8.73
C PRO A 159 22.36 -6.35 7.29
N VAL A 160 21.43 -6.89 6.49
CA VAL A 160 21.21 -6.46 5.11
C VAL A 160 20.59 -5.07 5.07
N VAL A 161 19.56 -4.82 5.87
CA VAL A 161 18.91 -3.51 5.99
C VAL A 161 19.93 -2.44 6.39
N ALA A 162 20.75 -2.71 7.42
CA ALA A 162 21.79 -1.79 7.86
C ALA A 162 22.84 -1.50 6.76
N ALA A 163 23.24 -2.51 6.02
CA ALA A 163 24.18 -2.35 4.92
C ALA A 163 23.59 -1.50 3.79
N LEU A 164 22.36 -1.79 3.36
CA LEU A 164 21.65 -1.03 2.32
C LEU A 164 21.42 0.43 2.71
N ALA A 165 20.95 0.67 3.94
CA ALA A 165 20.72 2.03 4.44
C ALA A 165 22.03 2.84 4.47
N ARG A 166 23.15 2.22 4.85
CA ARG A 166 24.49 2.85 4.85
C ARG A 166 24.99 3.22 3.46
N GLU A 167 24.67 2.41 2.44
CA GLU A 167 24.96 2.72 1.03
C GLU A 167 23.96 3.74 0.42
N GLY A 168 22.99 4.20 1.21
CA GLY A 168 22.06 5.28 0.84
C GLY A 168 20.76 4.81 0.18
N HIS A 169 20.49 3.51 0.14
CA HIS A 169 19.22 2.98 -0.35
C HIS A 169 18.05 3.41 0.55
N LEU A 170 16.88 3.60 -0.06
CA LEU A 170 15.62 3.71 0.64
C LEU A 170 15.07 2.30 0.85
N VAL A 171 14.95 1.87 2.10
CA VAL A 171 14.68 0.46 2.43
C VAL A 171 13.28 0.30 3.01
N SER A 172 12.56 -0.66 2.44
CA SER A 172 11.33 -1.25 2.96
C SER A 172 11.64 -2.64 3.54
N ILE A 173 11.01 -3.00 4.65
CA ILE A 173 11.04 -4.34 5.22
C ILE A 173 9.69 -5.03 4.99
N ASP A 174 9.68 -6.16 4.29
CA ASP A 174 8.49 -7.00 4.11
C ASP A 174 8.31 -7.90 5.34
N THR A 175 7.49 -7.46 6.29
CA THR A 175 7.18 -8.22 7.49
C THR A 175 5.88 -7.75 8.15
N TYR A 176 5.18 -8.69 8.77
CA TYR A 176 4.02 -8.45 9.64
C TYR A 176 4.35 -8.65 11.14
N LYS A 177 5.62 -8.96 11.46
CA LYS A 177 6.05 -9.30 12.83
C LYS A 177 6.68 -8.08 13.49
N ARG A 178 6.18 -7.72 14.69
CA ARG A 178 6.68 -6.58 15.48
C ARG A 178 8.20 -6.58 15.63
N GLU A 179 8.77 -7.68 16.13
CA GLU A 179 10.21 -7.78 16.43
C GLU A 179 11.08 -7.55 15.18
N VAL A 180 10.63 -8.01 14.02
CA VAL A 180 11.34 -7.84 12.74
C VAL A 180 11.23 -6.39 12.28
N ALA A 181 10.03 -5.80 12.33
CA ALA A 181 9.80 -4.40 11.98
C ALA A 181 10.64 -3.47 12.87
N GLU A 182 10.65 -3.68 14.20
CA GLU A 182 11.46 -2.90 15.13
C GLU A 182 12.96 -2.99 14.81
N ALA A 183 13.48 -4.20 14.64
CA ALA A 183 14.89 -4.42 14.35
C ALA A 183 15.31 -3.80 13.01
N ALA A 184 14.47 -3.95 11.97
CA ALA A 184 14.73 -3.37 10.66
C ALA A 184 14.69 -1.84 10.67
N VAL A 185 13.71 -1.23 11.35
CA VAL A 185 13.62 0.23 11.47
C VAL A 185 14.81 0.79 12.26
N GLN A 186 15.23 0.13 13.35
CA GLN A 186 16.46 0.48 14.07
C GLN A 186 17.72 0.34 13.19
N ALA A 187 17.73 -0.63 12.28
CA ALA A 187 18.80 -0.83 11.30
C ALA A 187 18.78 0.20 10.15
N GLY A 188 17.70 0.96 9.98
CA GLY A 188 17.59 2.03 8.99
C GLY A 188 16.52 1.84 7.91
N ALA A 189 15.66 0.82 8.02
CA ALA A 189 14.46 0.75 7.19
C ALA A 189 13.54 1.94 7.49
N THR A 190 12.98 2.51 6.43
CA THR A 190 12.11 3.69 6.51
C THR A 190 10.66 3.38 6.16
N ILE A 191 10.39 2.15 5.67
CA ILE A 191 9.08 1.66 5.30
C ILE A 191 8.92 0.25 5.90
N VAL A 192 7.75 -0.05 6.46
CA VAL A 192 7.31 -1.40 6.80
C VAL A 192 6.22 -1.81 5.82
N ASN A 193 6.43 -2.89 5.07
CA ASN A 193 5.49 -3.47 4.13
C ASN A 193 4.84 -4.71 4.76
N ASP A 194 3.55 -4.63 5.07
CA ASP A 194 2.85 -5.66 5.83
C ASP A 194 1.76 -6.32 4.97
N ILE A 195 2.10 -7.50 4.46
CA ILE A 195 1.20 -8.31 3.64
C ILE A 195 0.01 -8.90 4.42
N SER A 196 0.01 -8.85 5.75
CA SER A 196 -1.12 -9.29 6.57
C SER A 196 -2.24 -8.25 6.63
N GLY A 197 -1.92 -6.98 6.34
CA GLY A 197 -2.92 -5.92 6.37
C GLY A 197 -3.53 -5.72 7.75
N LEU A 198 -2.73 -5.81 8.81
CA LEU A 198 -3.16 -5.72 10.22
C LEU A 198 -4.03 -6.88 10.73
N THR A 199 -4.35 -7.88 9.90
CA THR A 199 -5.22 -9.02 10.30
C THR A 199 -4.57 -9.93 11.35
N LEU A 200 -3.24 -9.90 11.46
CA LEU A 200 -2.47 -10.61 12.48
C LEU A 200 -2.13 -9.74 13.71
N GLY A 201 -2.67 -8.52 13.77
CA GLY A 201 -2.44 -7.55 14.84
C GLY A 201 -1.81 -6.26 14.34
N THR A 202 -1.80 -5.24 15.20
CA THR A 202 -1.33 -3.88 14.86
C THR A 202 0.11 -3.62 15.30
N GLU A 203 0.79 -4.64 15.80
CA GLU A 203 2.07 -4.48 16.48
C GLU A 203 3.22 -4.08 15.53
N ALA A 204 3.24 -4.57 14.29
CA ALA A 204 4.21 -4.09 13.28
C ALA A 204 3.96 -2.62 12.87
N ALA A 205 2.69 -2.21 12.79
CA ALA A 205 2.34 -0.81 12.53
C ALA A 205 2.72 0.11 13.70
N LYS A 206 2.59 -0.36 14.96
CA LYS A 206 3.09 0.37 16.13
C LYS A 206 4.60 0.55 16.07
N ALA A 207 5.35 -0.51 15.73
CA ALA A 207 6.80 -0.42 15.54
C ALA A 207 7.18 0.60 14.45
N ALA A 208 6.47 0.59 13.31
CA ALA A 208 6.66 1.56 12.25
C ALA A 208 6.42 2.99 12.75
N ALA A 209 5.32 3.23 13.46
CA ALA A 209 4.95 4.53 14.00
C ALA A 209 5.97 5.04 15.06
N GLU A 210 6.39 4.16 15.98
CA GLU A 210 7.38 4.46 17.01
C GLU A 210 8.74 4.85 16.40
N GLY A 211 9.15 4.19 15.31
CA GLY A 211 10.35 4.52 14.56
C GLY A 211 10.19 5.61 13.50
N GLY A 212 8.98 6.16 13.33
CA GLY A 212 8.67 7.17 12.31
C GLY A 212 8.69 6.67 10.85
N ALA A 213 8.70 5.35 10.64
CA ALA A 213 8.67 4.73 9.32
C ALA A 213 7.28 4.85 8.67
N GLY A 214 7.26 4.86 7.33
CA GLY A 214 6.04 4.66 6.56
C GLY A 214 5.52 3.23 6.72
N TYR A 215 4.24 3.02 6.45
CA TYR A 215 3.60 1.70 6.53
C TYR A 215 2.78 1.44 5.27
N VAL A 216 2.98 0.28 4.65
CA VAL A 216 2.18 -0.21 3.52
C VAL A 216 1.22 -1.25 4.05
N LEU A 217 -0.08 -0.96 3.92
CA LEU A 217 -1.18 -1.83 4.31
C LEU A 217 -1.68 -2.56 3.07
N ASN A 218 -1.57 -3.90 3.07
CA ASN A 218 -2.00 -4.72 1.95
C ASN A 218 -3.37 -5.36 2.22
N TYR A 219 -4.29 -5.29 1.27
CA TYR A 219 -5.50 -6.12 1.32
C TYR A 219 -5.11 -7.57 1.06
N SER A 220 -5.44 -8.46 1.99
CA SER A 220 -5.33 -9.89 1.78
C SER A 220 -6.61 -10.59 2.18
N TYR A 221 -7.08 -11.48 1.31
CA TYR A 221 -8.24 -12.33 1.57
C TYR A 221 -8.01 -13.31 2.73
N SER A 222 -6.75 -13.72 2.91
CA SER A 222 -6.36 -14.64 3.98
C SER A 222 -5.09 -14.19 4.66
N VAL A 223 -4.82 -14.77 5.82
CA VAL A 223 -3.56 -14.55 6.52
C VAL A 223 -2.36 -15.02 5.67
N PRO A 224 -1.17 -14.42 5.87
CA PRO A 224 0.08 -14.91 5.28
C PRO A 224 0.27 -16.42 5.44
N LYS A 225 1.01 -17.04 4.52
CA LYS A 225 1.24 -18.51 4.45
C LYS A 225 -0.02 -19.36 4.26
N HIS A 226 -1.17 -18.76 4.04
CA HIS A 226 -2.39 -19.47 3.66
C HIS A 226 -2.79 -19.06 2.24
N ARG A 227 -2.96 -20.03 1.35
CA ARG A 227 -3.48 -19.79 -0.01
C ARG A 227 -4.72 -20.66 -0.21
N PRO A 228 -5.93 -20.09 -0.22
CA PRO A 228 -7.15 -20.84 -0.49
C PRO A 228 -7.10 -21.52 -1.86
N ASP A 229 -7.62 -22.74 -1.93
CA ASP A 229 -7.87 -23.48 -3.16
C ASP A 229 -9.27 -24.12 -3.10
N PRO A 230 -10.23 -23.68 -3.94
CA PRO A 230 -10.08 -22.68 -5.00
C PRO A 230 -9.84 -21.26 -4.47
N ALA A 231 -9.30 -20.40 -5.34
CA ALA A 231 -9.17 -18.97 -5.06
C ALA A 231 -10.55 -18.35 -4.75
N PRO A 232 -10.61 -17.29 -3.93
CA PRO A 232 -11.86 -16.62 -3.61
C PRO A 232 -12.53 -16.05 -4.86
N ASN A 233 -13.85 -16.17 -4.91
CA ASN A 233 -14.68 -15.55 -5.93
C ASN A 233 -15.41 -14.35 -5.32
N TYR A 234 -15.24 -13.18 -5.92
CA TYR A 234 -15.87 -11.94 -5.47
C TYR A 234 -17.02 -11.58 -6.41
N ALA A 235 -18.15 -11.15 -5.84
CA ALA A 235 -19.20 -10.51 -6.62
C ALA A 235 -18.70 -9.16 -7.17
N ASP A 236 -18.05 -8.37 -6.32
CA ASP A 236 -17.31 -7.16 -6.68
C ASP A 236 -16.05 -7.04 -5.79
N VAL A 237 -14.87 -7.23 -6.40
CA VAL A 237 -13.58 -7.18 -5.68
C VAL A 237 -13.22 -5.75 -5.24
N VAL A 238 -13.64 -4.73 -5.98
CA VAL A 238 -13.35 -3.33 -5.64
C VAL A 238 -14.12 -2.96 -4.38
N MET A 239 -15.41 -3.27 -4.35
CA MET A 239 -16.26 -3.04 -3.17
C MET A 239 -15.75 -3.82 -1.97
N THR A 240 -15.43 -5.10 -2.16
CA THR A 240 -14.92 -5.95 -1.07
C THR A 240 -13.64 -5.36 -0.47
N THR A 241 -12.70 -4.90 -1.30
CA THR A 241 -11.45 -4.30 -0.83
C THR A 241 -11.67 -2.95 -0.13
N ILE A 242 -12.54 -2.08 -0.66
CA ILE A 242 -12.84 -0.78 -0.05
C ILE A 242 -13.51 -0.96 1.31
N SER A 243 -14.51 -1.83 1.41
CA SER A 243 -15.19 -2.14 2.68
C SER A 243 -14.24 -2.71 3.71
N TRP A 244 -13.23 -3.48 3.29
CA TRP A 244 -12.21 -4.00 4.21
C TRP A 244 -11.22 -2.92 4.69
N MET A 245 -10.99 -1.86 3.91
CA MET A 245 -10.10 -0.75 4.27
C MET A 245 -10.76 0.34 5.13
N ALA A 246 -12.09 0.37 5.20
CA ALA A 246 -12.88 1.38 5.93
C ALA A 246 -12.86 1.13 7.45
#